data_AF-A0A1K1WNX1-F1
#
_entry.id   AF-A0A1K1WNX1-F1
#
_cell.length_a   1.000
_cell.length_b   1.000
_cell.length_c   1.000
_cell.angle_alpha   90.00
_cell.angle_beta   90.00
_cell.angle_gamma   90.00
#
_symmetry.space_group_name_H-M   'P 1'
#
loop_
_entity.id
_entity.type
_entity.pdbx_description
1 polymer ?
#
loop_
_entity_poly.entity_id
_entity_poly.type
_entity_poly.pdbx_seq_one_letter_code
_entity_poly.pdbx_strand_id
1 'polypeptide(L)'
;MINAEQLQKISEDLSGRLSAMPQPPGASLLKGMVREAVAKLDLITRDDYERLLEIHQRTRQKLDELARRVEALERGPGSQK
;
A
#
# COMPACT_ATOMS: atom_id res chain seq x y z
N MET A 1 -1.21 -1.41 -1.55
CA MET A 1 -0.03 -0.74 -2.18
C MET A 1 -0.07 -1.01 -3.66
N ILE A 2 0.08 0.02 -4.49
CA ILE A 2 0.13 -0.17 -5.94
C ILE A 2 1.47 -0.83 -6.30
N ASN A 3 1.42 -2.04 -6.85
CA ASN A 3 2.61 -2.73 -7.35
C ASN A 3 2.84 -2.39 -8.83
N ALA A 4 4.10 -2.32 -9.26
CA ALA A 4 4.47 -2.00 -10.65
C ALA A 4 3.80 -2.94 -11.68
N GLU A 5 3.64 -4.22 -11.32
CA GLU A 5 2.95 -5.23 -12.13
C GLU A 5 1.46 -4.93 -12.33
N GLN A 6 0.79 -4.36 -11.34
CA GLN A 6 -0.63 -3.98 -11.44
C GLN A 6 -0.80 -2.77 -12.35
N LEU A 7 0.12 -1.81 -12.31
CA LEU A 7 0.14 -0.67 -13.21
C LEU A 7 0.40 -1.09 -14.66
N GLN A 8 1.33 -2.03 -14.88
CA GLN A 8 1.58 -2.60 -16.20
C GLN A 8 0.34 -3.29 -16.76
N LYS A 9 -0.34 -4.14 -15.97
CA LYS A 9 -1.59 -4.79 -16.39
C LYS A 9 -2.70 -3.80 -16.72
N ILE A 10 -2.87 -2.75 -15.92
CA ILE A 10 -3.87 -1.69 -16.19
C ILE A 10 -3.54 -0.94 -17.48
N SER A 11 -2.25 -0.64 -17.71
CA SER A 11 -1.78 0.03 -18.92
C SER A 11 -1.99 -0.82 -20.17
N GLU A 12 -1.70 -2.12 -20.09
CA GLU A 12 -1.91 -3.08 -21.18
C GLU A 12 -3.39 -3.25 -21.50
N ASP A 13 -4.23 -3.42 -20.48
CA ASP A 13 -5.68 -3.59 -20.63
C ASP A 13 -6.34 -2.31 -21.20
N LEU A 14 -5.90 -1.14 -20.75
CA LEU A 14 -6.34 0.16 -21.27
C LEU A 14 -5.88 0.38 -22.73
N SER A 15 -4.62 0.09 -23.03
CA SER A 15 -4.06 0.23 -24.39
C SER A 15 -4.69 -0.75 -25.36
N GLY A 16 -4.98 -1.98 -24.94
CA GLY A 16 -5.69 -2.99 -25.73
C GLY A 16 -7.12 -2.55 -26.04
N ARG A 17 -7.85 -2.04 -25.05
CA ARG A 17 -9.19 -1.50 -25.25
C ARG A 17 -9.21 -0.26 -26.14
N LEU A 18 -8.23 0.63 -26.02
CA LEU A 18 -8.11 1.84 -26.85
C LEU A 18 -7.77 1.49 -28.31
N SER A 19 -6.87 0.53 -28.53
CA SER A 19 -6.44 0.08 -29.86
C SER A 19 -7.51 -0.73 -30.59
N ALA A 20 -8.41 -1.39 -29.86
CA ALA A 20 -9.55 -2.11 -30.43
C ALA A 20 -10.73 -1.21 -30.81
N MET A 21 -10.70 0.09 -30.47
CA MET A 21 -11.75 1.03 -30.84
C MET A 21 -11.55 1.58 -32.27
N PRO A 22 -12.56 1.51 -33.15
CA PRO A 22 -12.47 1.97 -34.53
C PRO A 22 -12.43 3.51 -34.68
N GLN A 23 -12.72 4.26 -33.61
CA GLN A 23 -12.68 5.73 -33.57
C GLN A 23 -12.16 6.24 -32.22
N PRO A 24 -11.55 7.44 -32.18
CA PRO A 24 -11.11 8.03 -30.92
C PRO A 24 -12.29 8.18 -29.95
N PRO A 25 -12.18 7.66 -28.72
CA PRO A 25 -13.29 7.70 -27.76
C PRO A 25 -13.63 9.14 -27.38
N GLY A 26 -14.92 9.44 -27.31
CA GLY A 26 -15.41 10.71 -26.79
C GLY A 26 -15.05 10.90 -25.31
N ALA A 27 -15.07 12.16 -24.85
CA ALA A 27 -14.67 12.53 -23.49
C ALA A 27 -15.40 11.75 -22.37
N SER A 28 -16.66 11.37 -22.58
CA SER A 28 -17.43 10.59 -21.61
C SER A 28 -16.95 9.14 -21.48
N LEU A 29 -16.57 8.51 -22.59
CA LEU A 29 -16.03 7.15 -22.62
C LEU A 29 -14.64 7.11 -21.97
N LEU A 30 -13.77 8.07 -22.31
CA LEU A 30 -12.47 8.25 -21.67
C LEU A 30 -12.60 8.44 -20.15
N LYS A 31 -13.52 9.29 -19.70
CA LYS A 31 -13.78 9.50 -18.27
C LYS A 31 -14.23 8.23 -17.57
N GLY A 32 -15.07 7.41 -18.23
CA GLY A 32 -15.49 6.11 -17.73
C GLY A 32 -14.32 5.14 -17.57
N MET A 33 -13.46 5.04 -18.58
CA MET A 33 -12.28 4.17 -18.55
C MET A 33 -11.28 4.58 -17.47
N VAL A 34 -11.03 5.88 -17.30
CA VAL A 34 -10.17 6.40 -16.22
C VAL A 34 -10.78 6.09 -14.85
N ARG A 35 -12.10 6.27 -14.68
CA ARG A 35 -12.77 5.96 -13.42
C ARG A 35 -12.71 4.47 -13.09
N GLU A 36 -12.87 3.60 -14.09
CA GLU A 36 -12.72 2.14 -13.93
C GLU A 36 -11.28 1.77 -13.56
N ALA A 37 -10.29 2.37 -14.22
CA ALA A 37 -8.87 2.14 -13.91
C ALA A 37 -8.52 2.58 -12.48
N VAL A 38 -8.99 3.76 -12.06
CA VAL A 38 -8.81 4.29 -10.70
C VAL A 38 -9.53 3.41 -9.66
N ALA A 39 -10.70 2.85 -9.98
CA ALA A 39 -11.43 1.94 -9.09
C ALA A 39 -10.74 0.56 -8.95
N LYS A 40 -9.99 0.12 -9.96
CA LYS A 40 -9.15 -1.10 -9.89
C LYS A 40 -7.87 -0.90 -9.07
N LEU A 41 -7.48 0.33 -8.79
CA LEU A 41 -6.37 0.62 -7.89
C LEU A 41 -6.87 0.52 -6.45
N ASP A 42 -6.16 -0.27 -5.64
CA ASP A 42 -6.33 -0.29 -4.18
C ASP A 42 -5.77 1.02 -3.61
N LEU A 43 -6.57 2.09 -3.75
CA LEU A 43 -6.24 3.44 -3.35
C LEU A 43 -6.50 3.60 -1.85
N ILE A 44 -5.42 3.65 -1.10
CA ILE A 44 -5.47 4.07 0.30
C ILE A 44 -5.54 5.59 0.30
N THR A 45 -6.47 6.16 1.07
CA THR A 45 -6.54 7.60 1.23
C THR A 45 -5.26 8.11 1.91
N ARG A 46 -4.90 9.37 1.67
CA ARG A 46 -3.73 9.95 2.33
C ARG A 46 -3.85 9.85 3.86
N ASP A 47 -5.03 10.11 4.40
CA ASP A 47 -5.30 10.06 5.83
C ASP A 47 -5.12 8.66 6.42
N ASP A 48 -5.56 7.62 5.69
CA ASP A 48 -5.37 6.23 6.11
C ASP A 48 -3.88 5.84 6.09
N TYR A 49 -3.14 6.28 5.08
CA TYR A 49 -1.69 6.07 5.03
C TYR A 49 -0.97 6.75 6.21
N GLU A 50 -1.31 8.00 6.51
CA GLU A 50 -0.72 8.73 7.65
C GLU A 50 -1.05 8.03 8.98
N ARG A 51 -2.28 7.53 9.15
CA ARG A 51 -2.67 6.73 10.33
C ARG A 51 -1.87 5.43 10.44
N LEU A 52 -1.72 4.69 9.34
CA LEU A 52 -0.91 3.47 9.27
C LEU A 52 0.55 3.75 9.65
N LEU A 53 1.11 4.85 9.15
CA LEU A 53 2.47 5.27 9.45
C LEU A 53 2.65 5.55 10.95
N GLU A 54 1.72 6.28 11.56
CA GLU A 54 1.75 6.56 13.01
C GLU A 54 1.70 5.26 13.83
N ILE A 55 0.81 4.33 13.46
CA ILE A 55 0.71 3.01 14.12
C ILE A 55 2.03 2.24 14.02
N HIS A 56 2.69 2.26 12.86
CA HIS A 56 3.97 1.60 12.67
C HIS A 56 5.07 2.22 13.54
N GLN A 57 5.12 3.55 13.62
CA GLN A 57 6.09 4.25 14.48
C GLN A 57 5.90 3.87 15.96
N ARG A 58 4.66 3.90 16.45
CA ARG A 58 4.34 3.50 17.82
C ARG A 58 4.67 2.03 18.10
N THR A 59 4.43 1.17 17.14
CA THR A 59 4.76 -0.27 17.25
C THR A 59 6.27 -0.47 17.40
N ARG A 60 7.08 0.23 16.60
CA ARG A 60 8.55 0.18 16.73
C ARG A 60 9.02 0.63 18.11
N GLN A 61 8.50 1.76 18.60
CA GLN A 61 8.85 2.25 19.94
C GLN A 61 8.51 1.23 21.03
N LYS A 62 7.34 0.60 20.96
CA LYS A 62 6.93 -0.44 21.92
C LYS A 62 7.79 -1.70 21.82
N LEU A 63 8.20 -2.10 20.61
CA LEU A 63 9.12 -3.22 20.41
C LEU A 63 10.49 -2.93 21.03
N ASP A 64 11.04 -1.74 20.80
CA ASP A 64 12.33 -1.35 21.37
C ASP A 64 12.28 -1.31 22.90
N GLU A 65 11.18 -0.81 23.48
CA GLU A 65 10.95 -0.83 24.91
C GLU A 65 10.85 -2.26 25.46
N LEU A 66 10.09 -3.13 24.78
CA LEU A 66 9.95 -4.53 25.18
C LEU A 66 11.30 -5.25 25.13
N ALA A 67 12.09 -5.04 24.07
CA ALA A 67 13.42 -5.62 23.93
C ALA A 67 14.33 -5.23 25.11
N ARG A 68 14.33 -3.95 25.51
CA ARG A 68 15.08 -3.49 26.69
C ARG A 68 14.61 -4.15 27.99
N ARG A 69 13.29 -4.31 28.16
CA ARG A 69 12.72 -4.98 29.34
C ARG A 69 13.11 -6.46 29.38
N VAL A 70 13.09 -7.14 28.25
CA VAL A 70 13.52 -8.54 28.13
C VAL A 70 15.01 -8.66 28.45
N GLU A 71 15.87 -7.83 27.86
CA GLU A 71 17.31 -7.83 28.18
C GLU A 71 17.58 -7.59 29.67
N ALA A 72 16.84 -6.69 30.31
CA ALA A 72 16.98 -6.43 31.74
C ALA A 72 16.56 -7.64 32.60
N LEU A 73 15.53 -8.38 32.18
CA LEU A 73 15.08 -9.60 32.85
C LEU A 73 16.06 -10.76 32.63
N GLU A 74 16.60 -10.91 31.42
CA GLU A 74 17.60 -11.92 31.07
C GLU A 74 18.93 -11.69 31.81
N ARG A 75 19.31 -10.43 32.06
CA ARG A 75 20.48 -10.05 32.88
C ARG A 75 20.19 -10.08 34.39
N GLY A 76 18.94 -10.30 34.79
CA GLY A 76 18.51 -10.43 36.18
C GLY A 76 18.96 -11.75 36.84
N PRO A 77 18.75 -11.93 38.15
CA PRO A 77 19.42 -12.92 39.01
C PRO A 77 19.11 -14.41 38.71
N GLY A 78 18.40 -14.73 37.63
CA GLY A 78 18.16 -16.10 37.16
C GLY A 78 19.30 -16.71 36.33
N SER A 79 20.33 -15.94 35.97
CA SER A 79 21.47 -16.41 35.16
C SER A 79 22.73 -16.78 35.99
N GLN A 80 22.64 -16.74 37.31
CA GLN A 80 23.68 -17.24 38.23
C GLN A 80 23.11 -18.38 39.10
N LYS A 81 22.87 -19.55 38.51
CA LYS A 81 22.87 -20.83 39.24
C LYS A 81 23.37 -21.94 38.32
#